data_AF-A0A9E2ZDJ4-F1
#
_entry.id   AF-A0A9E2ZDJ4-F1
#
_cell.length_a   1.000
_cell.length_b   1.000
_cell.length_c   1.000
_cell.angle_alpha   90.00
_cell.angle_beta   90.00
_cell.angle_gamma   90.00
#
_symmetry.space_group_name_H-M   'P 1'
#
loop_
_entity.id
_entity.type
_entity.pdbx_description
1 polymer ?
#
loop_
_entity_poly.entity_id
_entity_poly.type
_entity_poly.pdbx_seq_one_letter_code
_entity_poly.pdbx_strand_id
1 'polypeptide(L)'
;MRLLRMSDLLAIVGPADRDQDLLEEIARRRPDRVTVLVEDGNRNWASDESTRGRAIRDRIATLLHAIEQRTGAIVVGLAGSRDQLLGWRFDRVVGERPSFAS
;
A
#
# COMPACT_ATOMS: atom_id res chain seq x y z
N MET A 1 22.05 23.70 -7.28
CA MET A 1 21.29 22.76 -6.44
C MET A 1 20.61 21.75 -7.33
N ARG A 2 20.92 20.45 -7.20
CA ARG A 2 20.20 19.39 -7.89
C ARG A 2 18.98 19.07 -7.03
N LEU A 3 17.78 19.44 -7.48
CA LEU A 3 16.55 18.92 -6.87
C LEU A 3 16.62 17.39 -7.02
N LEU A 4 16.90 16.68 -5.94
CA LEU A 4 16.74 15.24 -5.89
C LEU A 4 15.26 14.98 -6.22
N ARG A 5 15.00 14.35 -7.36
CA ARG A 5 13.64 14.00 -7.75
C ARG A 5 13.19 12.92 -6.79
N MET A 6 12.29 13.29 -5.87
CA MET A 6 11.68 12.34 -4.95
C MET A 6 10.98 11.24 -5.76
N SER A 7 11.19 9.99 -5.37
CA SER A 7 10.55 8.83 -5.99
C SER A 7 9.27 8.48 -5.24
N ASP A 8 8.13 8.69 -5.89
CA ASP A 8 6.80 8.36 -5.35
C ASP A 8 6.37 6.96 -5.80
N LEU A 9 6.00 6.10 -4.85
CA LEU A 9 5.59 4.72 -5.11
C LEU A 9 4.17 4.46 -4.58
N LEU A 10 3.32 3.87 -5.41
CA LEU A 10 2.04 3.31 -4.98
C LEU A 10 2.21 1.81 -4.66
N ALA A 11 1.79 1.41 -3.47
CA ALA A 11 1.70 0.02 -3.05
C ALA A 11 0.24 -0.37 -2.89
N ILE A 12 -0.17 -1.46 -3.55
CA ILE A 12 -1.53 -1.97 -3.48
C ILE A 12 -1.53 -3.20 -2.58
N VAL A 13 -2.22 -3.11 -1.45
CA VAL A 13 -2.32 -4.18 -0.47
C VAL A 13 -3.28 -5.24 -0.98
N GLY A 14 -2.76 -6.45 -1.11
CA GLY A 14 -3.55 -7.63 -1.45
C GLY A 14 -3.77 -8.55 -0.23
N PRO A 15 -3.93 -9.86 -0.46
CA PRO A 15 -4.03 -10.88 0.58
C PRO A 15 -2.82 -10.94 1.55
N ALA A 16 -3.06 -11.40 2.78
CA ALA A 16 -2.07 -11.40 3.87
C ALA A 16 -0.85 -12.28 3.62
N ASP A 17 -0.99 -13.37 2.88
CA ASP A 17 0.09 -14.26 2.48
C ASP A 17 1.11 -13.58 1.54
N ARG A 18 0.81 -12.39 1.01
CA ARG A 18 1.67 -11.60 0.11
C ARG A 18 2.36 -10.42 0.76
N ASP A 19 2.16 -10.17 2.06
CA ASP A 19 2.73 -9.00 2.73
C ASP A 19 4.25 -8.97 2.70
N GLN A 20 4.89 -10.12 2.90
CA GLN A 20 6.35 -10.19 2.90
C GLN A 20 6.93 -9.92 1.49
N ASP A 21 6.33 -10.50 0.44
CA ASP A 21 6.70 -10.25 -0.96
C ASP A 21 6.59 -8.75 -1.30
N LEU A 22 5.49 -8.13 -0.87
CA LEU A 22 5.23 -6.70 -1.05
C LEU A 22 6.29 -5.85 -0.36
N LEU A 23 6.61 -6.15 0.91
CA LEU A 23 7.63 -5.43 1.67
C LEU A 23 9.01 -5.52 1.04
N GLU A 24 9.40 -6.70 0.55
CA GLU A 24 10.68 -6.89 -0.14
C GLU A 24 10.73 -6.14 -1.47
N GLU A 25 9.63 -6.11 -2.22
CA GLU A 25 9.55 -5.35 -3.45
C GLU A 25 9.64 -3.83 -3.22
N ILE A 26 8.95 -3.31 -2.21
CA ILE A 26 9.03 -1.89 -1.83
C ILE A 26 10.45 -1.53 -1.39
N ALA A 27 11.07 -2.33 -0.52
CA ALA A 27 12.42 -2.07 0.00
C ALA A 27 13.48 -2.04 -1.12
N ARG A 28 13.39 -2.95 -2.10
CA ARG A 28 14.31 -2.96 -3.25
C ARG A 28 14.23 -1.69 -4.10
N ARG A 29 13.08 -1.01 -4.12
CA ARG A 29 12.85 0.18 -4.94
C ARG A 29 13.33 1.47 -4.29
N ARG A 30 13.59 1.47 -2.97
CA ARG A 30 14.07 2.62 -2.19
C ARG A 30 13.29 3.92 -2.50
N PRO A 31 11.95 3.93 -2.36
CA PRO A 31 11.16 5.13 -2.59
C PRO A 31 11.39 6.16 -1.49
N ASP A 32 11.16 7.43 -1.79
CA ASP A 32 11.15 8.51 -0.77
C ASP A 32 9.77 8.63 -0.11
N ARG A 33 8.72 8.27 -0.85
CA ARG A 33 7.33 8.25 -0.37
C ARG A 33 6.61 7.00 -0.87
N VAL A 34 5.82 6.40 0.02
CA VAL A 34 4.94 5.27 -0.30
C VAL A 34 3.50 5.63 0.01
N THR A 35 2.65 5.62 -1.01
CA THR A 35 1.19 5.61 -0.83
C THR A 35 0.72 4.17 -0.83
N VAL A 36 0.01 3.75 0.22
CA VAL A 36 -0.49 2.38 0.39
C VAL A 36 -1.99 2.38 0.18
N LEU A 37 -2.46 1.79 -0.91
CA LEU A 37 -3.88 1.60 -1.20
C LEU A 37 -4.33 0.25 -0.63
N VAL A 38 -5.33 0.29 0.24
CA VAL A 38 -5.98 -0.92 0.76
C VAL A 38 -7.27 -1.14 -0.04
N GLU A 39 -7.20 -2.03 -1.04
CA GLU A 39 -8.36 -2.50 -1.80
C GLU A 39 -8.90 -3.76 -1.11
N ASP A 40 -10.03 -3.65 -0.39
CA ASP A 40 -10.76 -4.85 0.05
C ASP A 40 -12.22 -4.72 -0.39
N GLY A 41 -12.72 -5.75 -1.08
CA GLY A 41 -14.08 -5.83 -1.61
C GLY A 41 -15.16 -5.77 -0.54
N ASN A 42 -14.81 -5.98 0.73
CA ASN A 42 -15.68 -5.68 1.85
C ASN A 42 -15.50 -4.23 2.31
N ARG A 43 -16.27 -3.31 1.70
CA ARG A 43 -16.22 -1.85 1.98
C ARG A 43 -16.32 -1.47 3.47
N ASN A 44 -16.78 -2.37 4.33
CA ASN A 44 -16.98 -2.12 5.75
C ASN A 44 -15.79 -2.55 6.64
N TRP A 45 -14.69 -3.06 6.10
CA TRP A 45 -13.56 -3.54 6.92
C TRP A 45 -13.04 -2.47 7.92
N ALA A 46 -13.08 -1.19 7.51
CA ALA A 46 -12.62 -0.08 8.32
C ALA A 46 -13.51 0.20 9.54
N SER A 47 -14.81 -0.10 9.46
CA SER A 47 -15.80 0.12 10.53
C SER A 47 -16.34 -1.18 11.14
N ASP A 48 -15.88 -2.35 10.66
CA ASP A 48 -16.28 -3.64 11.18
C ASP A 48 -15.65 -3.87 12.56
N GLU A 49 -16.49 -3.90 13.59
CA GLU A 49 -16.08 -4.16 14.99
C GLU A 49 -16.03 -5.66 15.34
N SER A 50 -16.18 -6.54 14.36
CA SER A 50 -15.91 -7.96 14.54
C SER A 50 -14.42 -8.22 14.79
N THR A 51 -14.09 -9.40 15.32
CA THR A 51 -12.69 -9.85 15.46
C THR A 51 -11.96 -9.86 14.11
N ARG A 52 -12.67 -10.12 13.02
CA ARG A 52 -12.11 -10.11 11.67
C ARG A 52 -11.75 -8.68 11.23
N GLY A 53 -12.66 -7.72 11.43
CA GLY A 53 -12.41 -6.31 11.11
C GLY A 53 -11.22 -5.74 11.88
N ARG A 54 -11.14 -6.03 13.18
CA ARG A 54 -9.96 -5.68 14.01
C ARG A 54 -8.66 -6.29 13.47
N ALA A 55 -8.66 -7.58 13.14
CA ALA A 55 -7.46 -8.25 12.61
C ALA A 55 -6.98 -7.64 11.29
N ILE A 56 -7.90 -7.19 10.42
CA ILE A 56 -7.55 -6.47 9.19
C ILE A 56 -6.90 -5.12 9.50
N ARG A 57 -7.46 -4.34 10.44
CA ARG A 57 -6.88 -3.05 10.85
C ARG A 57 -5.49 -3.21 11.47
N ASP A 58 -5.33 -4.19 12.37
CA ASP A 58 -4.04 -4.48 13.02
C ASP A 58 -2.99 -4.91 11.99
N ARG A 59 -3.39 -5.74 11.01
CA ARG A 59 -2.52 -6.13 9.89
C ARG A 59 -2.08 -4.92 9.08
N ILE A 60 -3.00 -4.03 8.70
CA ILE A 60 -2.68 -2.83 7.91
C ILE A 60 -1.75 -1.92 8.70
N ALA A 61 -2.04 -1.64 9.97
CA ALA A 61 -1.16 -0.85 10.83
C ALA A 61 0.26 -1.43 10.90
N THR A 62 0.36 -2.74 11.08
CA THR A 62 1.64 -3.47 11.08
C THR A 62 2.37 -3.32 9.74
N LEU A 63 1.66 -3.44 8.62
CA LEU A 63 2.23 -3.32 7.28
C LEU A 63 2.74 -1.91 7.00
N LEU A 64 1.97 -0.87 7.33
CA LEU A 64 2.39 0.53 7.16
C LEU A 64 3.67 0.83 7.95
N HIS A 65 3.71 0.38 9.21
CA HIS A 65 4.90 0.53 10.05
C HIS A 65 6.10 -0.24 9.49
N ALA A 66 5.90 -1.47 9.01
CA ALA A 66 6.98 -2.26 8.41
C ALA A 66 7.56 -1.62 7.14
N ILE A 67 6.73 -0.99 6.31
CA ILE A 67 7.19 -0.24 5.12
C ILE A 67 8.08 0.93 5.55
N GLU A 68 7.62 1.73 6.51
CA GLU A 68 8.36 2.87 7.05
C GLU A 68 9.72 2.42 7.61
N GLN A 69 9.73 1.40 8.48
CA GLN A 69 10.96 0.90 9.10
C GLN A 69 11.97 0.34 8.09
N ARG A 70 11.50 -0.39 7.07
CA ARG A 70 12.39 -1.02 6.08
C ARG A 70 12.95 -0.05 5.05
N THR A 71 12.28 1.08 4.82
CA THR A 71 12.63 2.00 3.72
C THR A 71 13.06 3.38 4.16
N GLY A 72 12.64 3.84 5.34
CA GLY A 72 12.76 5.23 5.77
C GLY A 72 11.85 6.19 4.98
N ALA A 73 10.94 5.69 4.15
CA ALA A 73 10.06 6.50 3.32
C ALA A 73 8.92 7.12 4.15
N ILE A 74 8.38 8.24 3.66
CA ILE A 74 7.13 8.80 4.17
C ILE A 74 5.98 7.90 3.71
N VAL A 75 5.24 7.32 4.66
CA VAL A 75 4.13 6.40 4.36
C VAL A 75 2.77 7.08 4.55
N VAL A 76 1.89 6.94 3.56
CA VAL A 76 0.49 7.40 3.61
C VAL A 76 -0.43 6.24 3.27
N GLY A 77 -1.34 5.87 4.18
CA GLY A 77 -2.38 4.87 3.92
C GLY A 77 -3.66 5.50 3.35
N LEU A 78 -4.24 4.87 2.34
CA LEU A 78 -5.53 5.24 1.74
C LEU A 78 -6.44 4.02 1.66
N ALA A 79 -7.62 4.12 2.25
CA ALA A 79 -8.68 3.12 2.15
C ALA A 79 -9.64 3.50 1.03
N GLY A 80 -9.78 2.66 0.00
CA GLY A 80 -10.61 3.00 -1.15
C GLY A 80 -10.38 2.10 -2.36
N SER A 81 -10.67 2.65 -3.54
CA SER A 81 -10.43 2.00 -4.84
C SER A 81 -9.42 2.80 -5.67
N ARG A 82 -8.80 2.15 -6.67
CA ARG A 82 -7.95 2.82 -7.67
C ARG A 82 -8.59 4.04 -8.33
N ASP A 83 -9.91 4.07 -8.49
CA ASP A 83 -10.60 5.20 -9.13
C ASP A 83 -10.40 6.51 -8.36
N GLN A 84 -10.17 6.44 -7.04
CA GLN A 84 -9.86 7.62 -6.22
C GLN A 84 -8.45 8.16 -6.46
N LEU A 85 -7.58 7.38 -7.11
CA LEU A 85 -6.23 7.77 -7.48
C LEU A 85 -6.16 8.36 -8.90
N LEU A 86 -7.30 8.55 -9.59
CA LEU A 86 -7.34 9.24 -10.87
C LEU A 86 -6.72 10.64 -10.74
N GLY A 87 -5.75 10.94 -11.60
CA GLY A 87 -4.99 12.20 -11.58
C GLY A 87 -3.76 12.22 -10.67
N TRP A 88 -3.56 11.20 -9.83
CA TRP A 88 -2.32 11.04 -9.07
C TRP A 88 -1.21 10.53 -9.98
N ARG A 89 0.03 10.95 -9.70
CA ARG A 89 1.21 10.48 -10.43
C ARG A 89 2.13 9.74 -9.48
N PHE A 90 2.47 8.52 -9.83
CA PHE A 90 3.45 7.69 -9.13
C PHE A 90 4.53 7.29 -10.13
N ASP A 91 5.78 7.29 -9.70
CA ASP A 91 6.89 6.80 -10.53
C ASP A 91 6.82 5.29 -10.71
N ARG A 92 6.26 4.58 -9.71
CA ARG A 92 6.14 3.12 -9.70
C ARG A 92 4.89 2.65 -8.97
N VAL A 93 4.43 1.45 -9.34
CA VAL A 93 3.35 0.72 -8.65
C VAL A 93 3.83 -0.69 -8.30
N VAL A 94 3.55 -1.17 -7.09
CA VAL A 94 3.75 -2.58 -6.61
C VAL A 94 2.44 -3.15 -6.09
N GLY A 95 2.40 -4.47 -5.92
CA GLY A 95 1.24 -5.18 -5.38
C GLY A 95 0.32 -5.70 -6.48
N GLU A 96 -0.86 -6.16 -6.07
CA GLU A 96 -1.74 -6.94 -6.93
C GLU A 96 -2.09 -6.17 -8.21
N ARG A 97 -1.68 -6.70 -9.38
CA ARG A 97 -2.23 -6.27 -10.67
C ARG A 97 -3.64 -6.88 -10.78
N PRO A 98 -4.64 -6.14 -11.31
CA PRO A 98 -5.88 -6.79 -11.64
C PRO A 98 -5.54 -7.87 -12.68
N SER A 99 -5.88 -9.11 -12.37
CA SER A 99 -6.04 -10.12 -13.40
C SER A 99 -7.15 -9.61 -14.31
N PHE A 100 -6.79 -9.07 -15.47
CA PHE A 100 -7.74 -8.96 -16.57
C PHE A 100 -8.03 -10.39 -17.02
N ALA A 101 -9.01 -11.04 -16.39
CA ALA A 101 -9.59 -12.25 -16.93
C ALA A 101 -10.25 -11.87 -18.27
N SER A 102 -9.74 -12.48 -19.34
CA SER A 102 -10.32 -12.43 -20.69
C SER A 102 -11.51 -13.38 -20.78
#